data_AF-A0A2S9A4E5-F1
#
_entry.id   AF-A0A2S9A4E5-F1
#
_cell.length_a   1.000
_cell.length_b   1.000
_cell.length_c   1.000
_cell.angle_alpha   90.00
_cell.angle_beta   90.00
_cell.angle_gamma   90.00
#
_symmetry.space_group_name_H-M   'P 1'
#
loop_
_entity.id
_entity.type
_entity.pdbx_description
1 polymer ?
#
loop_
_entity_poly.entity_id
_entity_poly.type
_entity_poly.pdbx_seq_one_letter_code
_entity_poly.pdbx_strand_id
1 'polypeptide(L)' 'MLVAFSVAPSGSAPERSESADASVHDAVAAAVAVVRASGLAHRTTSMFTNIDRLRHGSASDRVTA' A
#
# COMPACT_ATOMS: atom_id res chain seq x y z
N MET A 1 11.60 -8.83 4.85
CA MET A 1 10.33 -9.34 5.40
C MET A 1 9.22 -8.69 4.59
N LEU A 2 8.38 -9.52 3.95
CA LEU A 2 7.29 -9.10 3.06
C LEU A 2 6.01 -8.97 3.87
N VAL A 3 5.36 -7.80 3.82
CA VAL A 3 4.01 -7.61 4.34
C VAL A 3 3.08 -7.43 3.14
N ALA A 4 1.98 -8.19 3.12
CA ALA A 4 0.93 -8.08 2.11
C ALA A 4 -0.38 -7.65 2.77
N PHE A 5 -1.09 -6.72 2.14
CA PHE A 5 -2.41 -6.28 2.59
C PHE A 5 -3.36 -6.08 1.40
N SER A 6 -4.67 -6.22 1.64
CA SER A 6 -5.73 -5.87 0.67
C SER A 6 -6.63 -4.79 1.27
N VAL A 7 -7.35 -4.10 0.39
CA VAL A 7 -8.31 -3.06 0.76
C VAL A 7 -9.70 -3.58 0.43
N ALA A 8 -10.55 -3.74 1.44
CA ALA A 8 -11.95 -4.11 1.30
C ALA A 8 -12.79 -2.97 1.88
N PRO A 9 -13.11 -1.93 1.08
CA PRO A 9 -13.93 -0.83 1.56
C PRO A 9 -15.31 -1.35 1.93
N SER A 10 -15.76 -1.05 3.14
CA SER A 10 -17.12 -1.33 3.59
C SER A 10 -17.74 -0.01 4.07
N GLY A 11 -18.81 0.39 3.40
CA GLY A 11 -19.48 1.67 3.64
C GLY A 11 -20.10 2.21 2.35
N SER A 12 -21.34 2.68 2.44
CA SER A 12 -21.99 3.45 1.38
C SER A 12 -21.16 4.70 1.10
N ALA A 13 -20.91 5.02 -0.17
CA ALA A 13 -20.29 6.30 -0.53
C ALA A 13 -21.02 7.45 0.20
N PRO A 14 -20.32 8.47 0.72
CA PRO A 14 -20.99 9.62 1.31
C PRO A 14 -22.00 10.18 0.30
N GLU A 15 -23.16 10.62 0.80
CA GLU A 15 -24.43 11.04 0.15
C GLU A 15 -24.34 12.07 -1.02
N ARG A 16 -23.17 12.24 -1.64
CA ARG A 16 -22.91 13.20 -2.70
C ARG A 16 -22.11 12.64 -3.89
N SER A 17 -22.20 11.34 -4.15
CA SER A 17 -21.67 10.76 -5.41
C SER A 17 -22.75 10.01 -6.16
N GLU A 18 -23.20 10.59 -7.27
CA GLU A 18 -24.11 10.00 -8.28
C GLU A 18 -23.46 8.83 -9.05
N SER A 19 -22.53 8.10 -8.44
CA SER A 19 -21.79 7.00 -9.07
C SER A 19 -21.34 6.02 -8.00
N ALA A 20 -22.20 5.04 -7.71
CA ALA A 20 -21.88 3.92 -6.80
C ALA A 20 -20.63 3.14 -7.26
N ASP A 21 -20.33 3.14 -8.56
CA ASP A 21 -19.12 2.54 -9.15
C ASP A 21 -17.81 3.30 -8.86
N ALA A 22 -17.88 4.58 -8.46
CA ALA A 22 -16.69 5.40 -8.19
C ALA A 22 -16.05 5.10 -6.81
N SER A 23 -16.74 4.36 -5.93
CA SER A 23 -16.37 4.31 -4.51
C SER A 23 -15.23 3.34 -4.15
N VAL A 24 -15.00 2.26 -4.93
CA VAL A 24 -13.96 1.26 -4.60
C VAL A 24 -12.61 1.65 -5.20
N HIS A 25 -12.61 2.11 -6.44
CA HIS A 25 -11.38 2.47 -7.15
C HIS A 25 -10.66 3.63 -6.45
N ASP A 26 -11.40 4.64 -5.98
CA ASP A 26 -10.80 5.79 -5.28
C ASP A 26 -10.17 5.39 -3.94
N ALA A 27 -10.84 4.51 -3.18
CA ALA A 27 -10.31 3.99 -1.92
C ALA A 27 -9.01 3.19 -2.14
N VAL A 28 -8.98 2.33 -3.17
CA VAL A 28 -7.77 1.57 -3.55
C VAL A 28 -6.67 2.52 -4.03
N ALA A 29 -7.00 3.51 -4.86
CA ALA A 29 -6.04 4.49 -5.37
C ALA A 29 -5.38 5.30 -4.25
N ALA A 30 -6.17 5.74 -3.26
CA ALA A 30 -5.66 6.44 -2.08
C ALA A 30 -4.68 5.58 -1.27
N ALA A 31 -5.03 4.30 -1.02
CA ALA A 31 -4.15 3.37 -0.32
C ALA A 31 -2.83 3.14 -1.08
N VAL A 32 -2.89 2.96 -2.40
CA VAL A 32 -1.70 2.79 -3.25
C VAL A 32 -0.83 4.04 -3.26
N ALA A 33 -1.42 5.24 -3.22
CA ALA A 33 -0.66 6.49 -3.14
C ALA A 33 0.20 6.56 -1.86
N VAL A 34 -0.34 6.13 -0.71
CA VAL A 34 0.40 6.05 0.56
C VAL A 34 1.59 5.09 0.44
N VAL A 35 1.39 3.92 -0.16
CA VAL A 35 2.47 2.94 -0.37
C VAL A 35 3.58 3.52 -1.25
N ARG A 36 3.22 4.19 -2.34
CA ARG A 36 4.20 4.83 -3.24
C ARG A 36 4.98 5.94 -2.53
N ALA A 37 4.30 6.75 -1.73
CA ALA A 37 4.94 7.81 -0.95
C ALA A 37 5.91 7.30 0.13
N SER A 38 5.77 6.03 0.55
CA SER A 38 6.63 5.44 1.59
C SER A 38 8.10 5.26 1.17
N GLY A 39 8.39 5.25 -0.14
CA GLY A 39 9.74 4.95 -0.65
C GLY A 39 10.18 3.49 -0.49
N LEU A 40 9.32 2.61 0.04
CA LEU A 40 9.61 1.18 0.17
C LEU A 40 9.43 0.47 -1.17
N ALA A 41 10.24 -0.57 -1.42
CA ALA A 41 10.03 -1.46 -2.55
C ALA A 41 8.66 -2.15 -2.40
N HIS A 42 7.84 -2.07 -3.45
CA HIS A 42 6.47 -2.56 -3.41
C HIS A 42 6.02 -3.13 -4.76
N ARG A 43 5.02 -4.02 -4.71
CA ARG A 43 4.36 -4.58 -5.90
C ARG A 43 2.86 -4.74 -5.65
N THR A 44 2.05 -4.07 -6.46
CA THR A 44 0.59 -4.19 -6.46
C THR A 44 0.12 -5.24 -7.49
N THR A 45 -0.83 -6.08 -7.10
CA THR A 45 -1.54 -7.05 -7.93
C THR A 45 -3.04 -6.77 -7.87
N SER A 46 -3.86 -7.54 -8.59
CA SER A 46 -5.32 -7.40 -8.52
C SER A 46 -5.91 -7.75 -7.16
N MET A 47 -5.20 -8.54 -6.35
CA MET A 47 -5.68 -9.00 -5.04
C MET A 47 -4.99 -8.32 -3.85
N PHE A 48 -3.73 -7.91 -3.99
CA PHE A 48 -2.91 -7.46 -2.87
C PHE A 48 -1.88 -6.40 -3.25
N THR A 49 -1.43 -5.64 -2.24
CA THR A 49 -0.19 -4.86 -2.33
C THR A 49 0.87 -5.45 -1.39
N ASN A 50 2.02 -5.81 -1.97
CA ASN A 50 3.18 -6.31 -1.24
C ASN A 50 4.15 -5.15 -0.97
N ILE A 51 4.71 -5.10 0.23
CA ILE A 51 5.72 -4.12 0.64
C ILE A 51 6.89 -4.84 1.29
N ASP A 52 8.09 -4.55 0.81
CA ASP A 52 9.33 -4.96 1.46
C ASP A 52 9.74 -3.95 2.52
N ARG A 53 9.95 -4.44 3.74
CA ARG A 53 10.60 -3.64 4.78
C ARG A 53 12.06 -3.38 4.41
N LEU A 54 12.50 -2.14 4.58
CA LEU A 54 13.92 -1.83 4.65
C LEU A 54 14.54 -2.69 5.75
N ARG A 55 15.49 -3.55 5.37
CA ARG A 55 16.33 -4.26 6.34
C ARG A 55 16.97 -3.18 7.23
N HIS A 56 16.62 -3.17 8.51
CA HIS A 56 17.40 -2.39 9.46
C HIS A 56 18.81 -3.01 9.43
N GLY A 57 19.80 -2.20 9.05
CA GLY A 57 21.16 -2.68 8.89
C GLY A 57 21.60 -3.39 10.16
N SER A 58 21.99 -4.65 10.03
CA SER A 58 22.82 -5.28 11.05
C SER A 58 24.10 -4.45 11.12
N ALA A 59 24.47 -3.98 12.31
CA ALA A 59 25.65 -3.17 12.55
C ALA A 59 26.97 -3.84 12.08
N SER A 60 26.95 -5.11 11.65
CA SER A 60 28.08 -5.82 11.06
C SER A 60 28.53 -5.35 9.67
N ASP A 61 27.74 -4.55 8.94
CA ASP A 61 28.10 -4.13 7.57
C ASP A 61 29.04 -2.91 7.52
N ARG A 62 29.45 -2.37 8.69
CA ARG A 62 30.29 -1.16 8.80
C ARG A 62 31.74 -1.39 9.26
N VAL A 63 32.20 -2.64 9.39
CA VAL A 63 33.54 -2.95 9.93
C VAL A 63 34.56 -3.35 8.85
N THR A 64 34.17 -3.39 7.56
CA THR A 64 35.08 -3.81 6.46
C THR A 64 35.27 -2.73 5.39
N ALA A 65 35.51 -1.48 5.80
CA ALA A 65 36.00 -0.43 4.90
C ALA A 65 37.16 0.34 5.55
#